data_AF-A0A087TQM2-F1
#
_entry.id   AF-A0A087TQM2-F1
#
_cell.length_a   1.000
_cell.length_b   1.000
_cell.length_c   1.000
_cell.angle_alpha   90.00
_cell.angle_beta   90.00
_cell.angle_gamma   90.00
#
_symmetry.space_group_name_H-M   'P 1'
#
loop_
_entity.id
_entity.type
_entity.pdbx_description
1 polymer ?
#
loop_
_entity_poly.entity_id
_entity_poly.type
_entity_poly.pdbx_seq_one_letter_code
_entity_poly.pdbx_strand_id
1 'polypeptide(L)' 'MKLEVVDKNLISAVRVASVSEVIGGRLHIKYEESEQEDEGFWCHERSPLIHPVGWAQIIGHALKGKPEYARQS' A
#
# COMPACT_ATOMS: atom_id res chain seq x y z
N MET A 1 -7.89 -1.60 -7.13
CA MET A 1 -7.85 -2.43 -5.89
C MET A 1 -6.93 -1.74 -4.90
N LYS A 2 -7.38 -1.50 -3.67
CA LYS A 2 -6.60 -0.86 -2.61
C LYS A 2 -5.96 -1.90 -1.70
N LEU A 3 -4.81 -1.56 -1.14
CA LEU A 3 -4.04 -2.39 -0.21
C LEU A 3 -3.13 -1.51 0.66
N GLU A 4 -2.60 -2.09 1.72
CA GLU A 4 -1.63 -1.44 2.60
C GLU A 4 -0.22 -1.98 2.29
N VAL A 5 0.75 -1.09 2.14
CA VAL A 5 2.17 -1.45 1.92
C VAL A 5 3.06 -0.75 2.92
N VAL A 6 4.05 -1.47 3.43
CA VAL A 6 5.20 -0.88 4.14
C VAL A 6 5.84 0.24 3.32
N ASP A 7 6.02 1.42 3.95
CA ASP A 7 6.63 2.58 3.30
C ASP A 7 8.13 2.33 3.08
N LYS A 8 8.57 2.36 1.81
CA LYS A 8 10.00 2.21 1.44
C LYS A 8 10.92 3.23 2.13
N ASN A 9 10.41 4.40 2.50
CA ASN A 9 11.17 5.47 3.16
C ASN A 9 11.06 5.41 4.69
N LEU A 10 10.12 4.62 5.23
CA LEU A 10 9.86 4.50 6.65
C LEU A 10 9.27 3.13 6.97
N ILE A 11 10.14 2.15 7.19
CA ILE A 11 9.76 0.73 7.39
C ILE A 11 8.78 0.55 8.57
N SER A 12 8.82 1.45 9.56
CA SER A 12 7.91 1.45 10.72
C SER A 12 6.52 2.04 10.42
N ALA A 13 6.22 2.38 9.17
CA ALA A 13 4.93 2.89 8.75
C ALA A 13 4.40 2.09 7.55
N VAL A 14 3.07 1.99 7.48
CA VAL A 14 2.38 1.51 6.28
C VAL A 14 1.63 2.66 5.61
N ARG A 15 1.54 2.61 4.28
CA ARG A 15 0.81 3.56 3.44
C ARG A 15 -0.24 2.83 2.62
N VAL A 16 -1.29 3.57 2.31
CA VAL A 16 -2.32 3.10 1.39
C VAL A 16 -1.80 3.21 -0.03
N ALA A 17 -2.02 2.15 -0.79
CA ALA A 17 -1.61 2.10 -2.18
C ALA A 17 -2.67 1.43 -3.04
N SER A 18 -2.60 1.73 -4.34
CA SER A 18 -3.47 1.18 -5.37
C SER A 18 -2.66 0.34 -6.34
N VAL A 19 -3.23 -0.80 -6.76
CA VAL A 19 -2.68 -1.58 -7.87
C VAL A 19 -3.11 -0.94 -9.18
N SER A 20 -2.14 -0.51 -9.98
CA SER A 20 -2.43 0.00 -11.33
C SER A 20 -2.39 -1.12 -12.37
N GLU A 21 -1.46 -2.07 -12.24
CA GLU A 21 -1.22 -3.14 -13.22
C GLU A 21 -0.80 -4.46 -12.56
N VAL A 22 -1.07 -5.57 -13.24
CA VAL A 22 -0.67 -6.92 -12.81
C VAL A 22 -0.06 -7.67 -13.99
N ILE A 23 1.19 -8.12 -13.85
CA ILE A 23 1.92 -8.85 -14.90
C ILE A 23 2.65 -10.03 -14.26
N GLY A 24 2.26 -11.25 -14.63
CA GLY A 24 2.98 -12.47 -14.23
C GLY A 24 3.17 -12.64 -12.71
N GLY A 25 2.15 -12.32 -11.90
CA GLY A 25 2.22 -12.38 -10.43
C GLY A 25 2.95 -11.19 -9.77
N ARG A 26 3.35 -10.19 -10.57
CA ARG A 26 3.86 -8.90 -10.06
C ARG A 26 2.79 -7.85 -10.14
N LEU A 27 2.67 -7.05 -9.08
CA LEU A 27 1.75 -5.94 -8.93
C LEU A 27 2.53 -4.64 -9.09
N HIS A 28 2.04 -3.74 -9.93
CA HIS A 28 2.49 -2.37 -9.98
C HIS A 28 1.69 -1.55 -8.99
N ILE A 29 2.37 -1.03 -7.97
CA ILE A 29 1.77 -0.38 -6.83
C ILE A 29 2.13 1.10 -6.84
N LYS A 30 1.11 1.95 -6.67
CA LYS A 30 1.25 3.40 -6.52
C LYS A 30 0.65 3.85 -5.19
N TYR A 31 1.38 4.66 -4.43
CA TYR A 31 0.86 5.20 -3.17
C TYR A 31 -0.29 6.18 -3.45
N GLU A 32 -1.29 6.23 -2.58
CA GLU A 32 -2.48 7.08 -2.81
C GLU A 32 -2.20 8.56 -2.53
N GLU A 33 -1.32 8.86 -1.56
CA GLU A 33 -0.90 10.22 -1.18
C GLU A 33 0.51 10.57 -1.69
N SER A 34 0.90 10.05 -2.85
CA SER A 34 2.17 10.44 -3.45
C SER A 34 2.04 11.70 -4.31
N GLU A 35 3.11 12.51 -4.35
CA GLU A 35 3.20 13.61 -5.30
C GLU A 35 3.15 13.09 -6.75
N GLN A 36 2.84 13.97 -7.72
CA GLN A 36 2.61 13.61 -9.12
C GLN A 36 3.79 12.89 -9.80
N GLU A 37 4.97 12.87 -9.18
CA GLU A 37 6.18 12.19 -9.66
C GLU A 37 6.39 10.75 -9.12
N ASP A 38 5.50 10.20 -8.29
CA ASP A 38 5.65 8.80 -7.86
C ASP A 38 5.18 7.84 -8.95
N GLU A 39 6.17 7.35 -9.71
CA GLU A 39 5.96 6.37 -10.76
C GLU A 39 5.41 5.03 -10.23
N GLY A 40 5.47 4.80 -8.92
CA GLY A 40 5.13 3.53 -8.29
C GLY A 40 6.30 2.55 -8.31
N PHE A 41 6.03 1.31 -7.92
CA PHE A 41 7.02 0.24 -7.95
C PHE A 41 6.36 -1.12 -8.21
N TRP A 42 7.16 -2.05 -8.72
CA TRP A 42 6.74 -3.44 -8.91
C TRP A 42 7.09 -4.29 -7.70
N CYS A 43 6.18 -5.18 -7.31
CA CYS A 43 6.43 -6.16 -6.26
C CYS A 43 5.68 -7.46 -6.53
N HIS A 44 6.12 -8.56 -5.93
CA HIS A 44 5.44 -9.84 -6.08
C HIS A 44 4.14 -9.86 -5.25
N GLU A 45 3.07 -10.47 -5.75
CA GLU A 45 1.77 -10.57 -5.05
C GLU A 45 1.85 -11.26 -3.67
N ARG A 46 2.89 -12.08 -3.47
CA ARG A 46 3.19 -12.79 -2.21
C ARG A 46 4.24 -12.09 -1.34
N SER A 47 4.56 -10.84 -1.65
CA SER A 47 5.52 -10.06 -0.86
C SER A 47 4.98 -9.87 0.56
N PRO A 48 5.80 -10.09 1.61
CA PRO A 48 5.38 -9.86 3.00
C PRO A 48 5.15 -8.38 3.31
N LEU A 49 5.46 -7.48 2.37
CA LEU A 49 5.28 -6.04 2.50
C LEU A 49 3.88 -5.58 2.07
N ILE A 50 3.06 -6.48 1.53
CA ILE A 50 1.71 -6.19 1.04
C ILE A 50 0.70 -6.80 2.00
N HIS A 51 -0.27 -5.98 2.39
CA HIS A 51 -1.30 -6.36 3.33
C HIS A 51 -2.69 -5.95 2.82
N PRO A 52 -3.74 -6.70 3.18
CA PRO A 52 -5.11 -6.27 2.90
C PRO A 52 -5.42 -4.97 3.65
N VAL A 53 -6.36 -4.19 3.12
CA VAL A 53 -6.86 -2.97 3.78
C VAL A 53 -7.36 -3.32 5.19
N GLY A 54 -6.95 -2.53 6.19
CA GLY A 54 -7.30 -2.72 7.60
C GLY A 54 -6.27 -3.52 8.41
N TRP A 55 -5.21 -4.07 7.79
CA TRP A 55 -4.19 -4.82 8.51
C TRP A 55 -3.49 -3.99 9.60
N ALA A 56 -3.12 -2.74 9.27
CA ALA A 56 -2.46 -1.84 10.20
C ALA A 56 -3.30 -1.55 11.44
N GLN A 57 -4.63 -1.43 11.27
CA GLN A 57 -5.56 -1.22 12.38
C GLN A 57 -5.62 -2.44 13.30
N ILE A 58 -5.60 -3.66 12.72
CA ILE A 58 -5.65 -4.92 13.48
C ILE A 58 -4.41 -5.09 14.34
N ILE A 59 -3.23 -4.80 13.80
CA ILE A 59 -1.96 -5.04 14.50
C ILE A 59 -1.44 -3.82 15.29
N GLY A 60 -2.16 -2.69 15.25
CA GLY A 60 -1.75 -1.45 15.91
C GLY A 60 -0.54 -0.76 15.26
N HIS A 61 -0.30 -1.01 13.97
CA HIS A 61 0.81 -0.41 13.25
C HIS A 61 0.47 1.00 12.80
N ALA A 62 1.46 1.90 12.85
CA ALA A 62 1.29 3.26 12.42
C ALA A 62 0.95 3.30 10.92
N LEU A 63 -0.23 3.84 10.62
CA LEU A 63 -0.67 4.13 9.26
C LEU A 63 -0.44 5.60 8.95
N LYS A 64 0.28 5.84 7.86
CA LYS A 64 0.46 7.15 7.27
C LYS A 64 -0.66 7.38 6.24
N GLY A 65 -1.70 8.07 6.68
CA GLY A 65 -2.88 8.45 5.88
C GLY A 65 -4.13 8.68 6.73
N LYS A 66 -5.13 9.40 6.20
CA LYS A 66 -6.41 9.62 6.90
C LYS A 66 -7.23 8.32 6.95
N PRO A 67 -7.78 7.87 8.08
CA PRO A 67 -8.48 6.57 8.22
C PRO A 67 -9.73 6.39 7.32
N GLU A 68 -10.18 7.43 6.63
CA GLU A 68 -11.34 7.40 5.74
C GLU A 68 -11.17 6.50 4.50
N TYR A 69 -9.94 6.22 4.05
CA TYR A 69 -9.71 5.29 2.91
C TYR A 69 -10.23 3.88 3.18
N ALA A 70 -10.22 3.43 4.45
CA ALA A 70 -10.67 2.10 4.85
C ALA A 70 -12.20 1.94 4.75
N ARG A 71 -12.96 3.05 4.67
CA ARG A 71 -14.43 3.03 4.51
C ARG A 71 -14.89 2.89 3.06
N GLN A 72 -13.98 3.01 2.09
CA GLN A 72 -14.29 2.98 0.65
C GLN A 72 -13.81 1.70 -0.06
N SER A 73 -13.41 0.67 0.69
CA SER A 73 -12.93 -0.61 0.14
C SER A 73 -13.99 -1.70 0.20
#